data_AF-A0A235F3X7-F1
#
_entry.id   AF-A0A235F3X7-F1
#
_cell.length_a   1.000
_cell.length_b   1.000
_cell.length_c   1.000
_cell.angle_alpha   90.00
_cell.angle_beta   90.00
_cell.angle_gamma   90.00
#
_symmetry.space_group_name_H-M   'P 1'
#
loop_
_entity.id
_entity.type
_entity.pdbx_description
1 polymer ?
#
loop_
_entity_poly.entity_id
_entity_poly.type
_entity_poly.pdbx_seq_one_letter_code
_entity_poly.pdbx_strand_id
1 'polypeptide(L)'
;QLDLAFDHKDIISDAINVISTDLLQTTAAKNFLPKHFTYSELQAVLKTVTDDPAILSDQSFSRKIKSLPFIKEVPGKTTTRTSKRATKLYTFIDMDVIKPIYTARY
;
A
#
# COMPACT_ATOMS: atom_id res chain seq x y z
N GLN A 1 25.86 11.74 -4.57
CA GLN A 1 25.23 11.17 -5.78
C GLN A 1 26.01 9.91 -6.14
N LEU A 2 25.33 8.78 -6.40
CA LEU A 2 26.02 7.55 -6.85
C LEU A 2 26.43 7.69 -8.30
N ASP A 3 27.64 7.26 -8.63
CA ASP A 3 28.13 7.15 -10.00
C ASP A 3 27.80 5.75 -10.52
N LEU A 4 26.89 5.67 -11.50
CA LEU A 4 26.37 4.41 -12.05
C LEU A 4 26.85 4.29 -13.49
N ALA A 5 27.30 3.09 -13.88
CA ALA A 5 27.81 2.85 -15.22
C ALA A 5 26.71 2.97 -16.29
N PHE A 6 27.11 3.42 -17.49
CA PHE A 6 26.25 3.52 -18.68
C PHE A 6 24.93 4.28 -18.39
N ASP A 7 23.79 3.69 -18.77
CA ASP A 7 22.43 4.18 -18.60
C ASP A 7 21.73 3.55 -17.37
N HIS A 8 22.47 2.92 -16.46
CA HIS A 8 21.87 2.26 -15.29
C HIS A 8 21.02 3.22 -14.44
N LYS A 9 21.40 4.50 -14.38
CA LYS A 9 20.60 5.52 -13.68
C LYS A 9 19.20 5.64 -14.30
N ASP A 10 19.12 5.69 -15.61
CA ASP A 10 17.86 5.85 -16.34
C ASP A 10 17.01 4.59 -16.20
N ILE A 11 17.61 3.41 -16.35
CA ILE A 11 16.94 2.11 -16.14
C ILE A 11 16.34 2.00 -14.73
N ILE A 12 17.10 2.38 -13.70
CA ILE A 12 16.63 2.33 -12.32
C ILE A 12 15.52 3.37 -12.10
N SER A 13 15.65 4.58 -12.63
CA SER A 13 14.61 5.60 -12.54
C SER A 13 13.30 5.15 -13.18
N ASP A 14 13.37 4.55 -14.38
CA ASP A 14 12.19 4.03 -15.07
C ASP A 14 11.55 2.87 -14.31
N ALA A 15 12.36 1.95 -13.78
CA ALA A 15 11.87 0.85 -12.96
C ALA A 15 11.16 1.36 -11.69
N ILE A 16 11.72 2.37 -11.01
CA ILE A 16 11.11 2.99 -9.84
C ILE A 16 9.76 3.62 -10.20
N ASN A 17 9.63 4.29 -11.35
CA ASN A 17 8.37 4.88 -11.80
C ASN A 17 7.29 3.80 -12.02
N VAL A 18 7.66 2.68 -12.65
CA VAL A 18 6.75 1.55 -12.87
C VAL A 18 6.32 0.92 -11.54
N ILE A 19 7.28 0.64 -10.65
CA ILE A 19 7.00 0.06 -9.33
C ILE A 19 6.12 0.99 -8.49
N SER A 20 6.40 2.30 -8.50
CA SER A 20 5.60 3.29 -7.78
C SER A 20 4.15 3.30 -8.27
N THR A 21 3.95 3.20 -9.58
CA THR A 21 2.61 3.09 -10.18
C THR A 21 1.89 1.81 -9.73
N ASP A 22 2.57 0.67 -9.79
CA ASP A 22 2.01 -0.63 -9.38
C ASP A 22 1.64 -0.64 -7.89
N LEU A 23 2.49 -0.09 -7.02
CA LEU A 23 2.24 0.05 -5.58
C LEU A 23 0.99 0.88 -5.25
N LEU A 24 0.67 1.89 -6.07
CA LEU A 24 -0.47 2.78 -5.87
C LEU A 24 -1.78 2.22 -6.45
N GLN A 25 -1.69 1.41 -7.49
CA GLN A 25 -2.85 0.97 -8.28
C GLN A 25 -3.26 -0.49 -8.02
N THR A 26 -2.36 -1.32 -7.48
CA THR A 26 -2.61 -2.74 -7.24
C THR A 26 -2.38 -3.12 -5.78
N THR A 27 -2.40 -4.42 -5.47
CA THR A 27 -2.09 -4.94 -4.13
C THR A 27 -0.60 -5.24 -3.94
N ALA A 28 0.27 -4.80 -4.85
CA ALA A 28 1.72 -5.06 -4.84
C ALA A 28 2.42 -4.61 -3.54
N ALA A 29 1.87 -3.61 -2.84
CA ALA A 29 2.37 -3.16 -1.54
C ALA A 29 2.42 -4.28 -0.48
N LYS A 30 1.64 -5.36 -0.64
CA LYS A 30 1.67 -6.53 0.23
C LYS A 30 3.05 -7.20 0.29
N ASN A 31 3.85 -7.09 -0.77
CA ASN A 31 5.18 -7.70 -0.85
C ASN A 31 6.21 -6.99 0.03
N PHE A 32 5.94 -5.73 0.42
CA PHE A 32 6.79 -4.92 1.29
C PHE A 32 6.32 -4.93 2.76
N LEU A 33 5.32 -5.75 3.08
CA LEU A 33 4.69 -5.81 4.39
C LEU A 33 4.76 -7.21 4.98
N PRO A 34 4.77 -7.34 6.33
CA PRO A 34 4.52 -8.62 6.96
C PRO A 34 3.13 -9.17 6.58
N LYS A 35 2.94 -10.49 6.67
CA LYS A 35 1.63 -11.14 6.42
C LYS A 35 0.47 -10.49 7.20
N HIS A 36 0.76 -9.99 8.41
CA HIS A 36 -0.16 -9.19 9.21
C HIS A 36 0.48 -7.84 9.55
N PHE A 37 -0.14 -6.77 9.11
CA PHE A 37 0.40 -5.41 9.19
C PHE A 37 -0.60 -4.43 9.82
N THR A 38 -0.11 -3.27 10.24
CA THR A 38 -0.94 -2.14 10.69
C THR A 38 -1.18 -1.16 9.53
N TYR A 39 -2.21 -0.32 9.64
CA TYR A 39 -2.45 0.73 8.65
C TYR A 39 -1.28 1.70 8.53
N SER A 40 -0.59 2.02 9.64
CA SER A 40 0.58 2.89 9.61
C SER A 40 1.77 2.25 8.89
N GLU A 41 1.95 0.93 8.97
CA GLU A 41 2.96 0.21 8.17
C GLU A 41 2.65 0.32 6.66
N LEU A 42 1.41 0.08 6.24
CA LEU A 42 1.02 0.25 4.83
C LEU A 42 1.17 1.70 4.36
N GLN A 43 0.74 2.66 5.18
CA GLN A 43 0.88 4.08 4.87
C GLN A 43 2.34 4.47 4.70
N ALA A 44 3.23 3.97 5.58
CA ALA A 44 4.67 4.25 5.49
C ALA A 44 5.27 3.75 4.17
N VAL A 45 4.87 2.56 3.69
CA VAL A 45 5.29 2.06 2.37
C VAL A 45 4.81 2.99 1.26
N LEU A 46 3.54 3.37 1.26
CA LEU A 46 3.00 4.22 0.19
C LEU A 46 3.59 5.64 0.20
N LYS A 47 3.87 6.20 1.38
CA LYS A 47 4.57 7.49 1.54
C LYS A 47 5.96 7.51 0.88
N THR A 48 6.59 6.35 0.62
CA THR A 48 7.90 6.31 -0.05
C THR A 48 7.85 6.57 -1.55
N VAL A 49 6.67 6.46 -2.17
CA VAL A 49 6.50 6.50 -3.63
C VAL A 49 5.52 7.58 -4.09
N THR A 50 4.96 8.38 -3.18
CA THR A 50 3.95 9.38 -3.51
C THR A 50 3.91 10.53 -2.51
N ASP A 51 3.57 11.71 -3.02
CA ASP A 51 3.24 12.90 -2.24
C ASP A 51 1.72 13.19 -2.22
N ASP A 52 0.87 12.20 -2.55
CA ASP A 52 -0.58 12.36 -2.53
C ASP A 52 -1.08 12.77 -1.12
N PRO A 53 -1.75 13.93 -0.96
CA PRO A 53 -2.28 14.38 0.33
C PRO A 53 -3.19 13.37 1.04
N ALA A 54 -3.91 12.52 0.29
CA ALA A 54 -4.77 11.49 0.84
C ALA A 54 -3.98 10.37 1.54
N ILE A 55 -2.73 10.14 1.12
CA ILE A 55 -1.81 9.16 1.70
C ILE A 55 -0.94 9.82 2.78
N LEU A 56 -0.54 11.08 2.59
CA LEU A 56 0.27 11.81 3.56
C LEU A 56 -0.49 12.07 4.88
N SER A 57 -1.79 12.37 4.81
CA SER A 57 -2.63 12.61 5.99
C SER A 57 -3.12 11.31 6.63
N ASP A 58 -2.72 11.07 7.88
CA ASP A 58 -3.12 9.89 8.65
C ASP A 58 -4.65 9.78 8.82
N GLN A 59 -5.34 10.93 8.94
CA GLN A 59 -6.80 10.95 9.05
C GLN A 59 -7.48 10.54 7.74
N SER A 60 -7.04 11.12 6.62
CA SER A 60 -7.57 10.82 5.28
C SER A 60 -7.31 9.36 4.93
N PHE A 61 -6.07 8.90 5.17
CA PHE A 61 -5.65 7.54 4.91
C PHE A 61 -6.46 6.53 5.73
N SER A 62 -6.62 6.76 7.03
CA SER A 62 -7.41 5.89 7.93
C SER A 62 -8.88 5.78 7.52
N ARG A 63 -9.46 6.85 6.95
CA ARG A 63 -10.83 6.80 6.39
C ARG A 63 -10.86 5.96 5.11
N LYS A 64 -9.92 6.20 4.19
CA LYS A 64 -9.86 5.51 2.88
C LYS A 64 -9.56 4.02 3.02
N ILE A 65 -8.61 3.63 3.88
CA ILE A 65 -8.19 2.23 4.00
C ILE A 65 -9.32 1.33 4.51
N LYS A 66 -10.20 1.86 5.37
CA LYS A 66 -11.39 1.13 5.86
C LYS A 66 -12.41 0.83 4.77
N SER A 67 -12.40 1.58 3.66
CA SER A 67 -13.30 1.33 2.53
C SER A 67 -12.71 0.36 1.51
N LEU A 68 -11.45 -0.07 1.66
CA LEU A 68 -10.81 -0.96 0.69
C LEU A 68 -11.30 -2.40 0.90
N PRO A 69 -11.93 -3.02 -0.11
CA PRO A 69 -12.56 -4.34 0.05
C PRO A 69 -11.53 -5.49 0.16
N PHE A 70 -10.28 -5.26 -0.26
CA PHE A 70 -9.19 -6.24 -0.23
C PHE A 70 -8.33 -6.18 1.05
N ILE A 71 -8.71 -5.34 2.04
CA ILE A 71 -8.03 -5.25 3.34
C ILE A 71 -8.99 -5.71 4.44
N LYS A 72 -8.59 -6.68 5.24
CA LYS A 72 -9.43 -7.25 6.31
C LYS A 72 -8.72 -7.24 7.67
N GLU A 73 -9.45 -6.89 8.73
CA GLU A 73 -8.97 -7.04 10.11
C GLU A 73 -8.75 -8.51 10.45
N VAL A 74 -7.66 -8.80 11.17
CA VAL A 74 -7.36 -10.14 11.70
C VAL A 74 -7.94 -10.23 13.12
N PRO A 75 -9.03 -10.98 13.34
CA PRO A 75 -9.75 -10.96 14.60
C PRO A 75 -8.86 -11.35 15.79
N GLY A 76 -8.96 -10.60 16.88
CA GLY A 76 -8.25 -10.89 18.13
C GLY A 76 -6.74 -10.66 18.08
N LYS A 77 -6.16 -10.21 16.95
CA LYS A 77 -4.72 -9.94 16.83
C LYS A 77 -4.41 -8.46 16.89
N THR A 78 -3.51 -8.09 17.80
CA THR A 78 -3.00 -6.74 17.95
C THR A 78 -1.48 -6.73 18.03
N THR A 79 -0.89 -5.54 17.89
CA THR A 79 0.54 -5.32 18.00
C THR A 79 0.86 -3.97 18.63
N THR A 80 2.05 -3.84 19.20
CA THR A 80 2.62 -2.58 19.72
C THR A 80 3.86 -2.13 18.95
N ARG A 81 4.17 -2.77 17.79
CA ARG A 81 5.35 -2.44 16.96
C ARG A 81 5.38 -0.98 16.51
N THR A 82 4.22 -0.43 16.18
CA THR A 82 4.09 0.92 15.61
C THR A 82 3.64 1.96 16.63
N SER A 83 3.27 1.57 17.84
CA SER A 83 2.65 2.45 18.83
C SER A 83 2.71 1.84 20.23
N LYS A 84 2.79 2.70 21.25
CA LYS A 84 2.66 2.30 22.66
C LYS A 84 1.29 1.68 22.99
N ARG A 85 0.28 1.91 22.15
CA ARG A 85 -1.08 1.34 22.31
C ARG A 85 -1.24 0.12 21.42
N ALA A 86 -2.01 -0.85 21.90
CA ALA A 86 -2.39 -2.02 21.12
C ALA A 86 -3.11 -1.60 19.83
N THR A 87 -2.52 -1.96 18.69
CA THR A 87 -2.97 -1.60 17.35
C THR A 87 -3.45 -2.84 16.64
N LYS A 88 -4.62 -2.78 16.00
CA LYS A 88 -5.20 -3.89 15.23
C LYS A 88 -4.31 -4.28 14.06
N LEU A 89 -4.29 -5.57 13.75
CA LEU A 89 -3.59 -6.12 12.60
C LEU A 89 -4.57 -6.42 11.46
N TYR A 90 -4.08 -6.25 10.24
CA TYR A 90 -4.82 -6.41 9.00
C TYR A 90 -4.04 -7.31 8.04
N THR A 91 -4.73 -7.84 7.03
CA THR A 91 -4.13 -8.66 5.98
C THR A 91 -4.80 -8.35 4.63
N PHE A 92 -4.07 -8.61 3.55
CA PHE A 92 -4.64 -8.58 2.21
C PHE A 92 -5.45 -9.85 1.98
N ILE A 93 -6.60 -9.73 1.33
CA ILE A 93 -7.35 -10.88 0.81
C ILE A 93 -7.32 -10.83 -0.71
N ASP A 94 -7.17 -12.00 -1.33
CA ASP A 94 -7.37 -12.10 -2.77
C ASP A 94 -8.87 -11.92 -3.04
N MET A 95 -9.18 -11.01 -3.95
CA MET A 95 -10.54 -10.80 -4.42
C MET A 95 -10.63 -11.18 -5.88
N ASP A 96 -11.56 -12.08 -6.20
CA ASP A 96 -12.02 -12.23 -7.57
C ASP A 96 -12.84 -10.99 -7.92
N VAL A 97 -12.21 -10.03 -8.60
CA VAL A 97 -12.92 -8.88 -9.16
C VAL A 97 -13.71 -9.35 -10.38
N ILE A 98 -14.81 -10.07 -10.13
CA ILE A 98 -15.82 -10.32 -11.17
C ILE A 98 -16.60 -9.01 -11.30
N LYS A 99 -16.09 -8.06 -12.08
CA LYS A 99 -16.92 -6.97 -12.60
C LYS A 99 -17.52 -7.45 -13.92
N PRO A 100 -18.82 -7.74 -14.01
CA PRO A 100 -19.45 -7.98 -15.30
C PRO A 100 -19.31 -6.71 -16.16
N ILE A 101 -18.93 -6.89 -17.43
CA ILE A 101 -18.65 -5.83 -18.41
C ILE A 101 -19.79 -4.80 -18.53
N TYR A 102 -21.03 -5.19 -18.21
CA TYR A 102 -22.23 -4.37 -18.37
C TYR A 102 -22.65 -3.58 -17.11
N THR A 103 -21.92 -3.67 -15.99
CA THR A 103 -22.32 -3.04 -14.71
C THR A 103 -21.35 -1.98 -14.17
N ALA A 104 -20.22 -1.75 -14.83
CA ALA A 104 -19.33 -0.66 -14.44
C ALA A 104 -19.91 0.69 -14.95
N ARG A 105 -20.43 1.52 -14.05
CA ARG A 105 -20.70 2.93 -14.35
C ARG A 105 -19.36 3.68 -14.35
N TYR A 106 -19.00 4.27 -15.49
CA TYR A 106 -17.96 5.29 -15.62
C TYR A 106 -18.49 6.64 -15.15
#